data_AF-A0AAW1WIQ3-F1
#
_entry.id   AF-A0AAW1WIQ3-F1
#
_cell.length_a   1.000
_cell.length_b   1.000
_cell.length_c   1.000
_cell.angle_alpha   90.00
_cell.angle_beta   90.00
_cell.angle_gamma   90.00
#
_symmetry.space_group_name_H-M   'P 1'
#
loop_
_entity.id
_entity.type
_entity.pdbx_description
1 polymer ?
#
loop_
_entity_poly.entity_id
_entity_poly.type
_entity_poly.pdbx_seq_one_letter_code
_entity_poly.pdbx_strand_id
1 'polypeptide(L)'
;METIHRFALRFVPISLAETTTPIFKRTRIPISSPGIVNPKPAFNTSLTGRKSYIPAPSPIAKAGYAEGSWGWSCCSTDWNSLRIIVLEDTKEYISYAPKDEIKVQDRRPFDLLVILNPKLQKKSNRTAVFFEGCLSVDGFRAVVERYLDVEVSGFDRNGHPSKIDASGWQARILQHECDHLGGTLYVDKMLPRTFRTVENLDLPLAEGCPKLGPKLGGH
;
A
#
# COMPACT_ATOMS: atom_id res chain seq x y z
N MET A 1 -16.21 -25.87 -4.05
CA MET A 1 -16.65 -24.46 -4.01
C MET A 1 -15.47 -23.64 -3.50
N GLU A 2 -14.44 -23.50 -4.34
CA GLU A 2 -13.15 -22.92 -3.97
C GLU A 2 -13.15 -21.41 -4.23
N THR A 3 -13.09 -20.62 -3.17
CA THR A 3 -12.88 -19.18 -3.25
C THR A 3 -11.41 -18.90 -2.99
N ILE A 4 -10.64 -18.73 -4.07
CA ILE A 4 -9.19 -18.51 -4.02
C ILE A 4 -8.91 -17.01 -3.85
N HIS A 5 -8.48 -16.61 -2.66
CA HIS A 5 -8.10 -15.23 -2.32
C HIS A 5 -6.66 -14.93 -2.76
N ARG A 6 -6.47 -14.58 -4.04
CA ARG A 6 -5.20 -14.05 -4.59
C ARG A 6 -4.92 -12.66 -4.02
N PHE A 7 -3.78 -12.04 -4.28
CA PHE A 7 -3.54 -10.57 -4.28
C PHE A 7 -2.83 -10.28 -5.60
N ALA A 8 -3.25 -9.28 -6.39
CA ALA A 8 -2.66 -8.99 -7.70
C ALA A 8 -2.51 -7.48 -7.93
N LEU A 9 -1.27 -7.02 -8.16
CA LEU A 9 -0.99 -5.68 -8.67
C LEU A 9 -1.07 -5.68 -10.19
N ARG A 10 -1.72 -4.65 -10.74
CA ARG A 10 -1.57 -4.22 -12.13
C ARG A 10 -0.77 -2.92 -12.09
N PHE A 11 0.48 -2.96 -12.54
CA PHE A 11 1.26 -1.75 -12.75
C PHE A 11 0.56 -0.92 -13.84
N VAL A 12 0.13 0.30 -13.51
CA VAL A 12 -0.18 1.31 -14.54
C VAL A 12 1.16 1.98 -14.85
N PRO A 13 1.76 1.78 -16.03
CA PRO A 13 2.96 2.51 -16.40
C PRO A 13 2.60 3.98 -16.52
N ILE A 14 3.18 4.82 -15.66
CA ILE A 14 3.23 6.27 -15.89
C ILE A 14 4.23 6.46 -17.03
N SER A 15 3.74 6.56 -18.27
CA SER A 15 4.56 6.92 -19.42
C SER A 15 4.96 8.39 -19.28
N LEU A 16 6.23 8.64 -18.98
CA LEU A 16 6.85 9.94 -19.24
C LEU A 16 7.07 10.02 -20.75
N ALA A 17 6.34 10.91 -21.42
CA ALA A 17 6.57 11.19 -22.83
C ALA A 17 7.99 11.73 -23.01
N GLU A 18 8.79 11.03 -23.82
CA GLU A 18 10.12 11.47 -24.25
C GLU A 18 9.98 12.75 -25.08
N THR A 19 10.40 13.89 -24.53
CA THR A 19 10.64 15.09 -25.34
C THR A 19 11.96 14.91 -26.06
N THR A 20 11.87 14.57 -27.34
CA THR A 20 12.95 14.62 -28.33
C THR A 20 13.51 16.04 -28.47
N THR A 21 14.83 16.22 -28.40
CA THR A 21 15.59 17.23 -29.19
C THR A 21 17.12 16.95 -29.11
N PRO A 22 17.91 17.35 -30.13
CA PRO A 22 18.99 16.53 -30.67
C PRO A 22 20.40 16.81 -30.12
N ILE A 23 21.27 15.85 -30.40
CA ILE A 23 22.72 15.78 -30.12
C ILE A 23 23.49 16.95 -30.76
N PHE A 24 24.36 17.65 -30.00
CA PHE A 24 25.63 18.19 -30.54
C PHE A 24 26.73 18.41 -29.46
N LYS A 25 27.87 17.74 -29.72
CA LYS A 25 29.29 17.95 -29.36
C LYS A 25 29.74 18.53 -27.98
N ARG A 26 30.41 17.62 -27.25
CA ARG A 26 31.62 17.73 -26.40
C ARG A 26 32.37 19.08 -26.32
N THR A 27 32.43 19.65 -25.11
CA THR A 27 33.57 20.43 -24.59
C THR A 27 33.68 20.29 -23.07
N ARG A 28 34.90 20.38 -22.53
CA ARG A 28 35.31 20.03 -21.14
C ARG A 28 35.53 21.30 -20.28
N ILE A 29 35.06 21.25 -19.01
CA ILE A 29 35.61 21.86 -17.74
C ILE A 29 35.41 23.41 -17.55
N PRO A 30 35.38 24.05 -16.32
CA PRO A 30 35.40 23.62 -14.90
C PRO A 30 34.28 24.21 -13.97
N ILE A 31 34.38 23.84 -12.68
CA ILE A 31 33.63 24.11 -11.43
C ILE A 31 33.58 25.60 -10.99
N SER A 32 32.42 26.10 -10.49
CA SER A 32 32.27 26.88 -9.21
C SER A 32 30.85 27.51 -8.96
N SER A 33 30.22 27.09 -7.86
CA SER A 33 29.39 27.84 -6.87
C SER A 33 28.04 28.50 -7.30
N PRO A 34 27.20 29.03 -6.36
CA PRO A 34 25.92 28.40 -5.97
C PRO A 34 24.67 29.28 -6.18
N GLY A 35 23.49 28.63 -6.27
CA GLY A 35 22.20 29.22 -5.91
C GLY A 35 21.46 30.00 -7.00
N ILE A 36 20.50 29.35 -7.67
CA ILE A 36 19.30 30.00 -8.23
C ILE A 36 18.12 29.04 -8.07
N VAL A 37 17.16 29.43 -7.23
CA VAL A 37 15.83 28.82 -7.15
C VAL A 37 15.04 29.31 -8.36
N ASN A 38 14.47 28.40 -9.15
CA ASN A 38 13.39 28.73 -10.09
C ASN A 38 12.35 27.60 -10.11
N PRO A 39 11.04 27.92 -10.13
CA PRO A 39 9.97 26.94 -10.09
C PRO A 39 9.80 26.28 -11.47
N LYS A 40 9.44 25.00 -11.51
CA LYS A 40 9.09 24.28 -12.76
C LYS A 40 7.63 23.81 -12.77
N PRO A 41 7.04 23.66 -13.97
CA PRO A 41 5.65 24.01 -14.25
C PRO A 41 4.67 22.84 -14.13
N ALA A 42 3.38 23.20 -14.13
CA ALA A 42 2.23 22.29 -14.06
C ALA A 42 2.22 21.22 -15.17
N PHE A 43 1.88 19.99 -14.81
CA PHE A 43 1.75 18.84 -15.71
C PHE A 43 0.34 18.76 -16.29
N ASN A 44 0.22 18.63 -17.62
CA ASN A 44 -1.01 18.29 -18.33
C ASN A 44 -0.88 16.88 -18.93
N THR A 45 -1.96 16.10 -18.96
CA THR A 45 -1.97 14.72 -19.48
C THR A 45 -3.02 14.53 -20.56
N SER A 46 -2.61 14.00 -21.72
CA SER A 46 -3.50 13.47 -22.75
C SER A 46 -3.17 11.99 -23.02
N LEU A 47 -4.18 11.13 -22.97
CA LEU A 47 -4.09 9.67 -23.16
C LEU A 47 -4.50 9.30 -24.59
N THR A 48 -3.67 8.53 -25.30
CA THR A 48 -4.06 7.78 -26.51
C THR A 48 -3.71 6.31 -26.33
N GLY A 49 -4.65 5.41 -26.61
CA GLY A 49 -4.64 4.02 -26.12
C GLY A 49 -4.48 2.90 -27.15
N ARG A 50 -4.97 1.73 -26.71
CA ARG A 50 -5.01 0.36 -27.30
C ARG A 50 -3.76 -0.49 -27.01
N LYS A 51 -3.82 -1.80 -26.72
CA LYS A 51 -4.84 -2.84 -26.91
C LYS A 51 -4.86 -3.83 -25.72
N SER A 52 -6.02 -4.40 -25.51
CA SER A 52 -6.52 -5.22 -24.41
C SER A 52 -5.84 -6.58 -24.18
N TYR A 53 -5.58 -6.89 -22.91
CA TYR A 53 -5.48 -8.25 -22.36
C TYR A 53 -6.45 -8.35 -21.18
N ILE A 54 -7.34 -9.34 -21.18
CA ILE A 54 -8.38 -9.57 -20.16
C ILE A 54 -7.93 -10.74 -19.29
N PRO A 55 -7.44 -10.53 -18.06
CA PRO A 55 -7.34 -11.60 -17.07
C PRO A 55 -8.54 -11.57 -16.09
N ALA A 56 -8.89 -12.76 -15.60
CA ALA A 56 -10.02 -13.05 -14.73
C ALA A 56 -10.02 -12.26 -13.41
N PRO A 57 -11.19 -11.99 -12.81
CA PRO A 57 -11.32 -11.02 -11.73
C PRO A 57 -11.02 -11.64 -10.35
N SER A 58 -10.35 -10.89 -9.46
CA SER A 58 -9.74 -11.37 -8.22
C SER A 58 -10.14 -10.55 -6.97
N PRO A 59 -10.22 -11.12 -5.74
CA PRO A 59 -10.85 -10.54 -4.52
C PRO A 59 -10.29 -9.31 -3.79
N ILE A 60 -9.49 -8.46 -4.42
CA ILE A 60 -8.39 -7.81 -3.68
C ILE A 60 -8.42 -6.31 -3.70
N ALA A 61 -8.45 -5.70 -2.50
CA ALA A 61 -8.05 -4.33 -2.32
C ALA A 61 -6.64 -4.11 -2.89
N LYS A 62 -6.49 -3.22 -3.88
CA LYS A 62 -5.17 -2.86 -4.39
C LYS A 62 -4.55 -1.91 -3.40
N ALA A 63 -3.42 -2.30 -2.84
CA ALA A 63 -2.58 -1.40 -2.07
C ALA A 63 -1.13 -1.58 -2.50
N GLY A 64 -0.37 -0.49 -2.53
CA GLY A 64 1.03 -0.52 -2.90
C GLY A 64 1.71 0.81 -2.61
N TYR A 65 3.03 0.74 -2.47
CA TYR A 65 3.92 1.88 -2.29
C TYR A 65 4.91 1.93 -3.45
N ALA A 66 5.34 3.14 -3.82
CA ALA A 66 6.30 3.33 -4.90
C ALA A 66 7.72 3.41 -4.32
N GLU A 67 8.45 2.30 -4.35
CA GLU A 67 9.91 2.32 -4.19
C GLU A 67 10.56 2.73 -5.52
N GLY A 68 10.89 4.02 -5.64
CA GLY A 68 11.68 4.53 -6.76
C GLY A 68 13.18 4.30 -6.53
N SER A 69 13.67 3.09 -6.81
CA SER A 69 15.11 2.80 -6.88
C SER A 69 15.50 2.46 -8.31
N TRP A 70 15.88 3.47 -9.10
CA TRP A 70 16.49 3.28 -10.41
C TRP A 70 18.01 3.41 -10.30
N GLY A 71 18.72 2.27 -10.34
CA GLY A 71 20.05 2.17 -10.95
C GLY A 71 21.29 2.52 -10.11
N TRP A 72 21.99 1.47 -9.66
CA TRP A 72 23.47 1.32 -9.58
C TRP A 72 24.32 2.42 -8.91
N SER A 73 24.88 2.05 -7.75
CA SER A 73 26.11 2.57 -7.13
C SER A 73 26.23 4.09 -6.95
N CYS A 74 25.87 4.60 -5.78
CA CYS A 74 26.78 5.41 -4.98
C CYS A 74 26.30 5.45 -3.53
N CYS A 75 27.23 5.19 -2.60
CA CYS A 75 27.10 5.54 -1.20
C CYS A 75 26.97 7.08 -1.10
N SER A 76 25.75 7.58 -1.15
CA SER A 76 25.41 8.97 -0.87
C SER A 76 24.26 8.95 0.12
N THR A 77 24.59 9.26 1.37
CA THR A 77 23.66 9.56 2.44
C THR A 77 22.85 10.81 2.06
N ASP A 78 21.71 10.62 1.41
CA ASP A 78 20.52 11.52 1.38
C ASP A 78 19.46 11.00 0.40
N TRP A 79 19.18 9.69 0.42
CA TRP A 79 18.08 9.12 -0.37
C TRP A 79 16.75 9.41 0.34
N ASN A 80 16.11 10.52 -0.02
CA ASN A 80 14.69 10.73 0.23
C ASN A 80 13.90 9.69 -0.58
N SER A 81 13.78 8.46 -0.06
CA SER A 81 12.84 7.48 -0.59
C SER A 81 11.45 8.11 -0.59
N LEU A 82 10.81 8.14 -1.76
CA LEU A 82 9.49 8.72 -1.91
C LEU A 82 8.51 7.99 -0.96
N ARG A 83 7.86 8.74 -0.08
CA ARG A 83 6.88 8.20 0.86
C ARG A 83 5.50 8.30 0.24
N ILE A 84 5.09 7.29 -0.52
CA ILE A 84 3.81 7.30 -1.25
C ILE A 84 3.08 6.00 -0.98
N ILE A 85 1.81 6.08 -0.60
CA ILE A 85 0.92 4.92 -0.51
C ILE A 85 -0.29 5.15 -1.42
N VAL A 86 -0.71 4.06 -2.05
CA VAL A 86 -1.89 4.00 -2.91
C VAL A 86 -2.74 2.86 -2.43
N LEU A 87 -4.04 3.08 -2.23
CA LEU A 87 -4.96 2.04 -1.78
C LEU A 87 -6.36 2.22 -2.36
N GLU A 88 -7.04 1.11 -2.62
CA GLU A 88 -8.41 1.03 -3.13
C GLU A 88 -9.05 -0.30 -2.69
N ASP A 89 -10.32 -0.30 -2.29
CA ASP A 89 -11.09 -1.53 -2.07
C ASP A 89 -12.48 -1.37 -2.68
N THR A 90 -12.74 -2.06 -3.79
CA THR A 90 -13.97 -1.88 -4.57
C THR A 90 -15.06 -2.85 -4.12
N LYS A 91 -16.31 -2.56 -4.51
CA LYS A 91 -17.42 -3.50 -4.31
C LYS A 91 -17.18 -4.86 -4.96
N GLU A 92 -16.51 -4.87 -6.12
CA GLU A 92 -16.12 -6.11 -6.82
C GLU A 92 -15.19 -6.94 -5.94
N TYR A 93 -14.13 -6.34 -5.38
CA TYR A 93 -13.18 -7.03 -4.50
C TYR A 93 -13.82 -7.59 -3.24
N ILE A 94 -14.70 -6.80 -2.63
CA ILE A 94 -15.44 -7.21 -1.44
C ILE A 94 -16.40 -8.37 -1.76
N SER A 95 -16.99 -8.43 -2.96
CA SER A 95 -18.01 -9.44 -3.32
C SER A 95 -17.52 -10.89 -3.29
N TYR A 96 -16.21 -11.10 -3.34
CA TYR A 96 -15.61 -12.43 -3.27
C TYR A 96 -15.45 -12.98 -1.85
N ALA A 97 -15.54 -12.14 -0.83
CA ALA A 97 -15.44 -12.58 0.56
C ALA A 97 -16.82 -13.03 1.09
N PRO A 98 -16.88 -14.02 2.00
CA PRO A 98 -18.10 -14.36 2.70
C PRO A 98 -18.69 -13.13 3.44
N LYS A 99 -20.02 -12.97 3.40
CA LYS A 99 -20.70 -11.82 4.02
C LYS A 99 -20.43 -11.67 5.52
N ASP A 100 -20.32 -12.79 6.22
CA ASP A 100 -20.03 -12.79 7.66
C ASP A 100 -18.61 -12.31 7.94
N GLU A 101 -17.64 -12.68 7.11
CA GLU A 101 -16.26 -12.22 7.23
C GLU A 101 -16.16 -10.70 6.98
N ILE A 102 -16.80 -10.21 5.91
CA ILE A 102 -16.86 -8.77 5.58
C ILE A 102 -17.42 -7.98 6.77
N LYS A 103 -18.48 -8.49 7.39
CA LYS A 103 -19.13 -7.86 8.54
C LYS A 103 -18.20 -7.83 9.76
N VAL A 104 -17.52 -8.93 10.08
CA VAL A 104 -16.61 -9.01 11.23
C VAL A 104 -15.36 -8.15 11.02
N GLN A 105 -14.88 -8.04 9.78
CA GLN A 105 -13.74 -7.19 9.41
C GLN A 105 -14.07 -5.70 9.32
N ASP A 106 -15.36 -5.32 9.38
CA ASP A 106 -15.83 -3.97 9.04
C ASP A 106 -15.22 -3.49 7.70
N ARG A 107 -15.31 -4.37 6.69
CA ARG A 107 -14.73 -4.13 5.36
C ARG A 107 -15.77 -3.44 4.49
N ARG A 108 -15.52 -2.16 4.19
CA ARG A 108 -16.38 -1.29 3.39
C ARG A 108 -15.62 -0.80 2.15
N PRO A 109 -16.29 -0.65 1.01
CA PRO A 109 -15.63 -0.16 -0.19
C PRO A 109 -15.22 1.31 0.00
N PHE A 110 -14.09 1.68 -0.59
CA PHE A 110 -13.63 3.05 -0.67
C PHE A 110 -12.91 3.31 -2.00
N ASP A 111 -13.03 4.54 -2.49
CA ASP A 111 -12.44 4.97 -3.75
C ASP A 111 -10.91 5.03 -3.67
N LEU A 112 -10.27 5.04 -4.84
CA LEU A 112 -8.81 5.16 -4.95
C LEU A 112 -8.27 6.34 -4.16
N LEU A 113 -7.40 6.02 -3.21
CA LEU A 113 -6.73 6.96 -2.33
C LEU A 113 -5.23 6.95 -2.62
N VAL A 114 -4.67 8.13 -2.83
CA VAL A 114 -3.23 8.35 -3.01
C VAL A 114 -2.79 9.35 -1.95
N ILE A 115 -1.84 8.95 -1.11
CA ILE A 115 -1.34 9.79 -0.02
C ILE A 115 0.18 9.91 -0.13
N LEU A 116 0.63 11.15 -0.28
CA LEU A 116 2.04 11.51 -0.25
C LEU A 116 2.43 11.90 1.18
N ASN A 117 3.62 11.47 1.59
CA ASN A 117 4.19 11.68 2.92
C ASN A 117 3.21 11.38 4.07
N PRO A 118 2.56 10.20 4.08
CA PRO A 118 1.57 9.87 5.10
C PRO A 118 2.18 9.83 6.50
N LYS A 119 1.45 10.38 7.47
CA LYS A 119 1.71 10.30 8.91
C LYS A 119 0.48 9.71 9.58
N LEU A 120 0.63 8.50 10.10
CA LEU A 120 -0.43 7.73 10.73
C LEU A 120 -0.44 7.93 12.25
N GLN A 121 -1.63 8.08 12.82
CA GLN A 121 -1.87 8.15 14.27
C GLN A 121 -3.04 7.23 14.63
N LYS A 122 -2.96 6.53 15.76
CA LYS A 122 -4.12 5.79 16.30
C LYS A 122 -5.12 6.77 16.93
N LYS A 123 -6.42 6.55 16.72
CA LYS A 123 -7.49 7.35 17.34
C LYS A 123 -8.09 6.69 18.58
N SER A 124 -7.89 5.39 18.75
CA SER A 124 -8.35 4.63 19.89
C SER A 124 -7.36 3.51 20.25
N ASN A 125 -7.53 2.91 21.42
CA ASN A 125 -6.79 1.70 21.81
C ASN A 125 -7.52 0.41 21.39
N ARG A 126 -8.64 0.50 20.66
CA ARG A 126 -9.35 -0.68 20.17
C ARG A 126 -8.53 -1.32 19.06
N THR A 127 -8.36 -2.64 19.14
CA THR A 127 -7.62 -3.41 18.15
C THR A 127 -8.43 -4.58 17.62
N ALA A 128 -8.00 -5.15 16.50
CA ALA A 128 -8.53 -6.38 15.96
C ALA A 128 -7.40 -7.26 15.42
N VAL A 129 -7.61 -8.57 15.44
CA VAL A 129 -6.65 -9.58 14.96
C VAL A 129 -7.27 -10.35 13.79
N PHE A 130 -6.63 -10.26 12.63
CA PHE A 130 -7.03 -10.93 11.40
C PHE A 130 -5.80 -11.39 10.63
N PHE A 131 -6.00 -12.32 9.69
CA PHE A 131 -4.95 -12.67 8.74
C PHE A 131 -4.60 -11.50 7.83
N GLU A 132 -3.30 -11.26 7.64
CA GLU A 132 -2.74 -10.38 6.62
C GLU A 132 -1.87 -11.19 5.66
N GLY A 133 -1.77 -10.68 4.42
CA GLY A 133 -0.79 -11.10 3.44
C GLY A 133 -0.17 -9.86 2.81
N CYS A 134 0.98 -10.05 2.16
CA CYS A 134 1.67 -9.00 1.41
C CYS A 134 2.14 -9.55 0.08
N LEU A 135 2.10 -8.72 -0.96
CA LEU A 135 2.61 -9.09 -2.28
C LEU A 135 4.13 -9.30 -2.29
N SER A 136 4.86 -8.65 -1.38
CA SER A 136 6.30 -8.86 -1.19
C SER A 136 6.63 -10.18 -0.48
N VAL A 137 5.62 -10.88 0.07
CA VAL A 137 5.76 -12.20 0.73
C VAL A 137 4.68 -13.13 0.17
N ASP A 138 4.87 -13.54 -1.08
CA ASP A 138 3.86 -14.30 -1.81
C ASP A 138 3.61 -15.70 -1.22
N GLY A 139 2.37 -16.18 -1.31
CA GLY A 139 1.98 -17.52 -0.85
C GLY A 139 1.77 -17.70 0.66
N PHE A 140 2.03 -16.69 1.50
CA PHE A 140 1.92 -16.80 2.96
C PHE A 140 0.96 -15.79 3.58
N ARG A 141 0.42 -16.16 4.76
CA ARG A 141 -0.43 -15.33 5.61
C ARG A 141 -0.05 -15.50 7.07
N ALA A 142 -0.29 -14.50 7.89
CA ALA A 142 -0.21 -14.61 9.34
C ALA A 142 -1.19 -13.65 10.02
N VAL A 143 -1.51 -13.93 11.28
CA VAL A 143 -2.43 -13.08 12.04
C VAL A 143 -1.67 -11.88 12.56
N VAL A 144 -2.20 -10.68 12.32
CA VAL A 144 -1.61 -9.42 12.74
C VAL A 144 -2.61 -8.60 13.53
N GLU A 145 -2.18 -8.05 14.64
CA GLU A 145 -2.97 -7.10 15.44
C GLU A 145 -2.84 -5.69 14.86
N ARG A 146 -3.98 -5.02 14.67
CA ARG A 146 -4.06 -3.65 14.13
C ARG A 146 -5.02 -2.81 14.94
N TYR A 147 -4.77 -1.51 15.01
CA TYR A 147 -5.72 -0.55 15.55
C TYR A 147 -6.96 -0.49 14.67
N LEU A 148 -8.14 -0.43 15.29
CA LEU A 148 -9.41 -0.35 14.58
C LEU A 148 -9.69 1.05 14.04
N ASP A 149 -9.15 2.09 14.67
CA ASP A 149 -9.41 3.49 14.34
C ASP A 149 -8.08 4.24 14.18
N VAL A 150 -7.85 4.81 13.00
CA VAL A 150 -6.63 5.58 12.69
C VAL A 150 -6.96 6.86 11.94
N GLU A 151 -6.06 7.82 12.06
CA GLU A 151 -6.02 9.04 11.27
C GLU A 151 -4.73 9.04 10.46
N VAL A 152 -4.82 9.34 9.16
CA VAL A 152 -3.65 9.54 8.31
C VAL A 152 -3.68 10.94 7.74
N SER A 153 -2.64 11.72 8.02
CA SER A 153 -2.42 13.04 7.43
C SER A 153 -1.32 12.97 6.37
N GLY A 154 -1.38 13.84 5.37
CA GLY A 154 -0.40 13.88 4.28
C GLY A 154 -0.83 14.87 3.20
N PHE A 155 -0.49 14.56 1.95
CA PHE A 155 -0.97 15.30 0.79
C PHE A 155 -1.67 14.36 -0.20
N ASP A 156 -2.67 14.87 -0.91
CA ASP A 156 -3.32 14.14 -2.00
C ASP A 156 -2.40 14.04 -3.25
N ARG A 157 -2.90 13.39 -4.31
CA ARG A 157 -2.16 13.24 -5.59
C ARG A 157 -1.82 14.57 -6.29
N ASN A 158 -2.47 15.67 -5.91
CA ASN A 158 -2.27 17.00 -6.46
C ASN A 158 -1.38 17.87 -5.56
N GLY A 159 -0.93 17.35 -4.41
CA GLY A 159 -0.13 18.08 -3.42
C GLY A 159 -0.94 18.92 -2.43
N HIS A 160 -2.27 18.79 -2.38
CA HIS A 160 -3.08 19.49 -1.38
C HIS A 160 -3.06 18.74 -0.04
N PRO A 161 -3.04 19.44 1.12
CA PRO A 161 -3.15 18.79 2.42
C PRO A 161 -4.39 17.90 2.51
N SER A 162 -4.20 16.68 3.01
CA SER A 162 -5.25 15.69 3.16
C SER A 162 -5.19 15.07 4.55
N LYS A 163 -6.37 14.74 5.10
CA LYS A 163 -6.54 14.08 6.38
C LYS A 163 -7.67 13.08 6.26
N ILE A 164 -7.37 11.81 6.52
CA ILE A 164 -8.29 10.69 6.37
C ILE A 164 -8.47 10.02 7.72
N ASP A 165 -9.71 10.01 8.19
CA ASP A 165 -10.14 9.17 9.30
C ASP A 165 -10.62 7.84 8.74
N ALA A 166 -9.98 6.74 9.17
CA ALA A 166 -10.30 5.40 8.72
C ALA A 166 -10.58 4.48 9.89
N SER A 167 -11.46 3.51 9.65
CA SER A 167 -11.79 2.44 10.60
C SER A 167 -11.81 1.08 9.92
N GLY A 168 -11.84 0.01 10.72
CA GLY A 168 -12.04 -1.35 10.22
C GLY A 168 -10.95 -1.80 9.24
N TRP A 169 -11.36 -2.37 8.11
CA TRP A 169 -10.40 -2.91 7.13
C TRP A 169 -9.57 -1.82 6.43
N GLN A 170 -10.14 -0.63 6.18
CA GLN A 170 -9.40 0.50 5.60
C GLN A 170 -8.28 0.97 6.53
N ALA A 171 -8.56 1.05 7.84
CA ALA A 171 -7.53 1.38 8.84
C ALA A 171 -6.40 0.36 8.86
N ARG A 172 -6.70 -0.94 8.70
CA ARG A 172 -5.71 -2.01 8.59
C ARG A 172 -4.82 -1.83 7.36
N ILE A 173 -5.41 -1.60 6.18
CA ILE A 173 -4.65 -1.37 4.94
C ILE A 173 -3.71 -0.16 5.11
N LEU A 174 -4.22 0.95 5.63
CA LEU A 174 -3.38 2.14 5.87
C LEU A 174 -2.20 1.87 6.81
N GLN A 175 -2.40 1.10 7.88
CA GLN A 175 -1.33 0.70 8.79
C GLN A 175 -0.30 -0.20 8.09
N HIS A 176 -0.74 -1.14 7.25
CA HIS A 176 0.13 -2.01 6.48
C HIS A 176 1.00 -1.21 5.50
N GLU A 177 0.40 -0.32 4.71
CA GLU A 177 1.14 0.49 3.74
C GLU A 177 2.06 1.52 4.43
N CYS A 178 1.66 2.09 5.57
CA CYS A 178 2.54 2.95 6.34
C CYS A 178 3.73 2.21 6.95
N ASP A 179 3.56 0.95 7.36
CA ASP A 179 4.67 0.12 7.86
C ASP A 179 5.72 -0.11 6.77
N HIS A 180 5.32 -0.35 5.52
CA HIS A 180 6.25 -0.47 4.38
C HIS A 180 7.14 0.76 4.22
N LEU A 181 6.59 1.96 4.40
CA LEU A 181 7.37 3.19 4.37
C LEU A 181 8.38 3.32 5.52
N GLY A 182 8.22 2.52 6.58
CA GLY A 182 9.18 2.38 7.67
C GLY A 182 10.09 1.16 7.52
N GLY A 183 10.04 0.44 6.40
CA GLY A 183 10.80 -0.79 6.18
C GLY A 183 10.33 -1.97 7.05
N THR A 184 9.09 -1.95 7.53
CA THR A 184 8.52 -3.00 8.38
C THR A 184 7.51 -3.83 7.58
N LEU A 185 7.66 -5.15 7.61
CA LEU A 185 6.71 -6.08 6.98
C LEU A 185 5.76 -6.68 8.02
N TYR A 186 4.64 -7.22 7.57
CA TYR A 186 3.67 -7.85 8.45
C TYR A 186 4.25 -9.07 9.20
N VAL A 187 5.24 -9.76 8.61
CA VAL A 187 5.93 -10.90 9.24
C VAL A 187 6.76 -10.50 10.45
N ASP A 188 7.16 -9.23 10.55
CA ASP A 188 7.87 -8.69 11.71
C ASP A 188 6.93 -8.41 12.90
N LYS A 189 5.62 -8.34 12.64
CA LYS A 189 4.57 -7.95 13.62
C LYS A 189 3.51 -9.02 13.84
N MET A 190 3.63 -10.16 13.17
CA MET A 190 2.65 -11.23 13.23
C MET A 190 2.64 -11.92 14.60
N LEU A 191 1.48 -12.47 14.95
CA LEU A 191 1.36 -13.29 16.15
C LEU A 191 2.11 -14.62 15.98
N PRO A 192 2.88 -15.05 16.99
CA PRO A 192 3.58 -16.34 16.94
C PRO A 192 2.64 -17.50 16.63
N ARG A 193 3.14 -18.52 15.93
CA ARG A 193 2.41 -19.76 15.59
C ARG A 193 1.21 -19.56 14.64
N THR A 194 1.11 -18.41 13.97
CA THR A 194 0.03 -18.15 13.00
C THR A 194 0.47 -18.10 11.54
N PHE A 195 1.77 -17.99 11.26
CA PHE A 195 2.33 -17.98 9.89
C PHE A 195 2.06 -19.30 9.17
N ARG A 196 1.43 -19.21 7.99
CA ARG A 196 0.97 -20.38 7.23
C ARG A 196 0.87 -20.04 5.74
N THR A 197 0.83 -21.08 4.91
CA THR A 197 0.58 -20.93 3.48
C THR A 197 -0.88 -20.57 3.22
N VAL A 198 -1.18 -20.02 2.04
CA VAL A 198 -2.55 -19.68 1.63
C VAL A 198 -3.47 -20.90 1.55
N GLU A 199 -2.95 -22.08 1.22
CA GLU A 199 -3.73 -23.33 1.16
C GLU A 199 -4.17 -23.79 2.56
N ASN A 200 -3.44 -23.39 3.60
CA ASN A 200 -3.70 -23.77 4.98
C ASN A 200 -4.47 -22.69 5.76
N LEU A 201 -5.00 -21.67 5.09
CA LEU A 201 -5.60 -20.49 5.72
C LEU A 201 -6.74 -20.87 6.68
N ASP A 202 -7.63 -21.77 6.24
CA ASP A 202 -8.84 -22.16 6.96
C ASP A 202 -8.60 -23.23 8.04
N LEU A 203 -7.35 -23.71 8.20
CA LEU A 203 -7.04 -24.63 9.28
C LEU A 203 -7.18 -23.93 10.65
N PRO A 204 -7.51 -24.67 11.72
CA PRO A 204 -7.61 -24.09 13.05
C PRO A 204 -6.32 -23.35 13.47
N LEU A 205 -6.48 -22.31 14.31
CA LEU A 205 -5.34 -21.72 15.01
C LEU A 205 -4.84 -22.69 16.07
N ALA A 206 -3.52 -22.70 16.30
CA ALA A 206 -2.92 -23.51 17.35
C ALA A 206 -3.46 -23.09 18.74
N GLU A 207 -3.45 -24.02 19.69
CA GLU A 207 -3.85 -23.76 21.07
C GLU A 207 -3.05 -22.59 21.66
N GLY A 208 -3.75 -21.70 22.37
CA GLY A 208 -3.19 -20.47 22.95
C GLY A 208 -3.11 -19.27 22.00
N CYS A 209 -3.41 -19.42 20.70
CA CYS A 209 -3.54 -18.27 19.80
C CYS A 209 -4.84 -17.50 20.10
N PRO A 210 -4.85 -16.16 20.01
CA PRO A 210 -6.07 -15.39 20.22
C PRO A 210 -7.07 -15.65 19.09
N LYS A 211 -8.36 -15.60 19.43
CA LYS A 211 -9.44 -15.71 18.45
C LYS A 211 -9.42 -14.53 17.50
N LEU A 212 -9.69 -14.79 16.22
CA LEU A 212 -9.83 -13.76 15.19
C LEU A 212 -11.01 -12.83 15.51
N GLY A 213 -10.87 -11.55 15.14
CA GLY A 213 -11.90 -10.54 15.34
C GLY A 213 -11.43 -9.31 16.12
N PRO A 214 -12.35 -8.37 16.37
CA PRO A 214 -12.14 -7.27 17.30
C PRO A 214 -11.81 -7.78 18.70
N LYS A 215 -10.77 -7.22 19.34
CA LYS A 215 -10.53 -7.43 20.76
C LYS A 215 -11.52 -6.57 21.54
N LEU A 216 -12.32 -7.22 22.38
CA LEU A 216 -13.09 -6.53 23.41
C LEU A 216 -12.07 -5.94 24.39
N GLY A 217 -12.04 -4.61 24.52
CA GLY A 217 -11.05 -3.91 25.33
C GLY A 217 -11.03 -4.47 26.75
N GLY A 218 -9.84 -4.87 27.22
CA GLY A 218 -9.58 -4.93 28.65
C GLY A 218 -9.58 -3.49 29.17
N HIS A 219 -10.35 -3.25 30.23
CA HIS A 219 -10.34 -2.01 30.99
C HIS A 219 -8.93 -1.67 31.48
#